data_AF-A0A969U810-F1
#
_entry.id   AF-A0A969U810-F1
#
_cell.length_a   1.000
_cell.length_b   1.000
_cell.length_c   1.000
_cell.angle_alpha   90.00
_cell.angle_beta   90.00
_cell.angle_gamma   90.00
#
_symmetry.space_group_name_H-M   'P 1'
#
loop_
_entity.id
_entity.type
_entity.pdbx_description
1 polymer ?
#
loop_
_entity_poly.entity_id
_entity_poly.type
_entity_poly.pdbx_seq_one_letter_code
_entity_poly.pdbx_strand_id
1 'polypeptide(L)'
;MTIVGQEVEWQPKADLLVIRDRVQANQPKFQANANEGKYLSRKQQLDLWGKITALASDPRLAMQTEHITWLVKEQKVIGDRSTQIQRYRENTITAKVSTNTFTTELDRKIIKLQGKVRLDSTNPLIRVDGESFDWNLDRETIVAERPLTILHPPEALTFNANSGTLDLKGSSVAVLAGNATGVSTRNQAKLRADRLIWEIASQRLTGTGNVVYQQVDPAIKFTGTRGVGKLQDRSIVVSGDGKQRVQTEFIPQ
;
A
#
# COMPACT_ATOMS: atom_id res chain seq x y z
N MET A 1 -4.94 -24.52 17.59
CA MET A 1 -4.55 -23.28 18.28
C MET A 1 -4.20 -23.62 19.71
N THR A 2 -3.13 -23.01 20.23
CA THR A 2 -2.76 -23.07 21.64
C THR A 2 -2.76 -21.66 22.19
N ILE A 3 -3.39 -21.43 23.34
CA ILE A 3 -3.36 -20.14 24.05
C ILE A 3 -2.71 -20.36 25.41
N VAL A 4 -1.73 -19.54 25.74
CA VAL A 4 -0.99 -19.58 27.01
C VAL A 4 -1.14 -18.23 27.70
N GLY A 5 -1.28 -18.23 29.02
CA GLY A 5 -1.28 -17.03 29.87
C GLY A 5 -0.97 -17.40 31.31
N GLN A 6 -0.81 -16.42 32.18
CA GLN A 6 -0.53 -16.68 33.60
C GLN A 6 -1.80 -16.98 34.41
N GLU A 7 -2.91 -16.34 34.04
CA GLU A 7 -4.21 -16.57 34.65
C GLU A 7 -5.23 -16.90 33.55
N VAL A 8 -6.06 -17.90 33.84
CA VAL A 8 -7.11 -18.39 32.93
C VAL A 8 -8.40 -18.58 33.71
N GLU A 9 -9.46 -17.93 33.26
CA GLU A 9 -10.80 -18.06 33.80
C GLU A 9 -11.72 -18.67 32.74
N TRP A 10 -12.33 -19.81 33.05
CA TRP A 10 -13.32 -20.46 32.18
C TRP A 10 -14.74 -20.18 32.67
N GLN A 11 -15.55 -19.56 31.81
CA GLN A 11 -16.95 -19.23 32.06
C GLN A 11 -17.86 -20.08 31.14
N PRO A 12 -18.23 -21.31 31.54
CA PRO A 12 -18.93 -22.26 30.67
C PRO A 12 -20.30 -21.77 30.20
N LYS A 13 -21.07 -21.09 31.08
CA LYS A 13 -22.40 -20.56 30.71
C LYS A 13 -22.34 -19.49 29.62
N ALA A 14 -21.20 -18.82 29.49
CA ALA A 14 -20.96 -17.79 28.48
C ALA A 14 -20.19 -18.33 27.26
N ASP A 15 -19.66 -19.55 27.33
CA ASP A 15 -18.72 -20.11 26.35
C ASP A 15 -17.49 -19.21 26.14
N LEU A 16 -16.99 -18.66 27.24
CA LEU A 16 -15.95 -17.64 27.27
C LEU A 16 -14.75 -18.12 28.11
N LEU A 17 -13.58 -18.07 27.50
CA LEU A 17 -12.30 -18.20 28.19
C LEU A 17 -11.65 -16.82 28.26
N VAL A 18 -11.31 -16.37 29.46
CA VAL A 18 -10.57 -15.12 29.66
C VAL A 18 -9.15 -15.46 30.07
N ILE A 19 -8.17 -14.87 29.40
CA ILE A 19 -6.75 -15.10 29.62
C ILE A 19 -6.09 -13.76 29.94
N ARG A 20 -5.29 -13.73 31.00
CA ARG A 20 -4.61 -12.51 31.48
C ARG A 20 -3.12 -12.71 31.60
N ASP A 21 -2.44 -11.57 31.62
CA ASP A 21 -1.01 -11.41 31.88
C ASP A 21 -0.10 -12.20 30.95
N ARG A 22 0.33 -11.54 29.86
CA ARG A 22 1.25 -12.07 28.83
C ARG A 22 0.64 -13.22 28.03
N VAL A 23 -0.52 -12.95 27.43
CA VAL A 23 -1.22 -13.90 26.56
C VAL A 23 -0.38 -14.19 25.33
N GLN A 24 -0.21 -15.47 25.01
CA GLN A 24 0.41 -15.95 23.78
C GLN A 24 -0.56 -16.85 23.03
N ALA A 25 -0.92 -16.49 21.81
CA ALA A 25 -1.80 -17.24 20.94
C ALA A 25 -1.01 -17.79 19.75
N ASN A 26 -1.03 -19.11 19.59
CA ASN A 26 -0.20 -19.81 18.62
C ASN A 26 -1.05 -20.66 17.66
N GLN A 27 -0.94 -20.37 16.35
CA GLN A 27 -1.28 -21.26 15.23
C GLN A 27 -0.10 -21.32 14.24
N PRO A 28 0.01 -22.38 13.43
CA PRO A 28 1.12 -22.52 12.47
C PRO A 28 1.33 -21.33 11.52
N LYS A 29 0.24 -20.67 11.09
CA LYS A 29 0.28 -19.54 10.15
C LYS A 29 0.33 -18.16 10.82
N PHE A 30 -0.03 -18.08 12.11
CA PHE A 30 -0.18 -16.82 12.81
C PHE A 30 0.04 -16.99 14.31
N GLN A 31 0.86 -16.11 14.89
CA GLN A 31 1.18 -16.08 16.31
C GLN A 31 0.97 -14.65 16.82
N ALA A 32 0.51 -14.48 18.05
CA ALA A 32 0.34 -13.17 18.66
C ALA A 32 0.64 -13.19 20.16
N ASN A 33 1.26 -12.13 20.65
CA ASN A 33 1.46 -11.84 22.06
C ASN A 33 0.63 -10.60 22.43
N ALA A 34 -0.05 -10.62 23.58
CA ALA A 34 -0.92 -9.54 24.05
C ALA A 34 -0.91 -9.45 25.59
N ASN A 35 -1.54 -8.41 26.14
CA ASN A 35 -1.70 -8.28 27.59
C ASN A 35 -2.85 -9.17 28.07
N GLU A 36 -3.96 -9.16 27.34
CA GLU A 36 -5.19 -9.89 27.65
C GLU A 36 -5.78 -10.54 26.41
N GLY A 37 -6.57 -11.59 26.61
CA GLY A 37 -7.29 -12.28 25.56
C GLY A 37 -8.64 -12.81 26.03
N LYS A 38 -9.62 -12.82 25.12
CA LYS A 38 -10.93 -13.45 25.33
C LYS A 38 -11.20 -14.37 24.17
N TYR A 39 -11.43 -15.64 24.48
CA TYR A 39 -11.77 -16.65 23.48
C TYR A 39 -13.22 -17.11 23.64
N LEU A 40 -14.03 -16.82 22.63
CA LEU A 40 -15.41 -17.26 22.52
C LEU A 40 -15.44 -18.61 21.81
N SER A 41 -15.58 -19.71 22.56
CA SER A 41 -15.39 -21.07 22.05
C SER A 41 -16.40 -21.45 20.95
N ARG A 42 -17.68 -21.08 21.13
CA ARG A 42 -18.75 -21.31 20.14
C ARG A 42 -18.48 -20.60 18.81
N LYS A 43 -17.96 -19.37 18.86
CA LYS A 43 -17.65 -18.56 17.67
C LYS A 43 -16.26 -18.87 17.10
N GLN A 44 -15.41 -19.53 17.87
CA GLN A 44 -13.97 -19.70 17.57
C GLN A 44 -13.30 -18.36 17.26
N GLN A 45 -13.61 -17.36 18.10
CA GLN A 45 -13.11 -16.00 17.99
C GLN A 45 -12.20 -15.71 19.18
N LEU A 46 -10.98 -15.27 18.89
CA LEU A 46 -10.03 -14.79 19.89
C LEU A 46 -9.87 -13.29 19.71
N ASP A 47 -10.28 -12.53 20.72
CA ASP A 47 -9.99 -11.10 20.81
C ASP A 47 -8.78 -10.90 21.72
N LEU A 48 -7.85 -10.05 21.30
CA LEU A 48 -6.60 -9.74 22.00
C LEU A 48 -6.49 -8.23 22.22
N TRP A 49 -6.02 -7.81 23.39
CA TRP A 49 -5.87 -6.39 23.75
C TRP A 49 -4.52 -6.06 24.37
N GLY A 50 -4.17 -4.77 24.31
CA GLY A 50 -2.98 -4.21 24.95
C GLY A 50 -1.83 -4.06 23.96
N LYS A 51 -0.58 -4.23 24.39
CA LYS A 51 0.57 -4.08 23.49
C LYS A 51 0.74 -5.35 22.65
N ILE A 52 0.06 -5.41 21.51
CA ILE A 52 0.05 -6.62 20.68
C ILE A 52 1.26 -6.64 19.74
N THR A 53 1.95 -7.77 19.72
CA THR A 53 2.90 -8.12 18.65
C THR A 53 2.45 -9.41 17.99
N ALA A 54 2.35 -9.43 16.66
CA ALA A 54 1.93 -10.61 15.93
C ALA A 54 2.87 -10.94 14.77
N LEU A 55 2.96 -12.23 14.45
CA LEU A 55 3.81 -12.77 13.40
C LEU A 55 2.98 -13.66 12.48
N ALA A 56 3.07 -13.43 11.17
CA ALA A 56 2.59 -14.38 10.15
C ALA A 56 3.81 -15.05 9.50
N SER A 57 3.71 -16.34 9.18
CA SER A 57 4.85 -17.13 8.70
C SER A 57 5.00 -17.18 7.17
N ASP A 58 3.89 -17.10 6.42
CA ASP A 58 3.90 -17.17 4.96
C ASP A 58 2.94 -16.14 4.31
N PRO A 59 3.45 -15.02 3.77
CA PRO A 59 4.84 -14.56 3.89
C PRO A 59 5.14 -14.05 5.31
N ARG A 60 6.44 -13.89 5.62
CA ARG A 60 6.88 -13.38 6.92
C ARG A 60 6.43 -11.94 7.14
N LEU A 61 5.51 -11.73 8.08
CA LEU A 61 5.05 -10.41 8.50
C LEU A 61 5.23 -10.26 10.01
N ALA A 62 5.59 -9.05 10.46
CA ALA A 62 5.48 -8.63 11.84
C ALA A 62 4.48 -7.50 11.96
N MET A 63 3.60 -7.56 12.96
CA MET A 63 2.53 -6.61 13.18
C MET A 63 2.58 -6.09 14.61
N GLN A 64 2.26 -4.81 14.78
CA GLN A 64 2.14 -4.14 16.07
C GLN A 64 0.84 -3.34 16.08
N THR A 65 -0.01 -3.56 17.09
CA THR A 65 -1.31 -2.89 17.24
C THR A 65 -1.79 -2.98 18.69
N GLU A 66 -2.98 -2.46 18.96
CA GLU A 66 -3.59 -2.45 20.30
C GLU A 66 -4.75 -3.43 20.46
N HIS A 67 -5.37 -3.84 19.35
CA HIS A 67 -6.48 -4.77 19.35
C HIS A 67 -6.48 -5.63 18.08
N ILE A 68 -6.69 -6.94 18.26
CA ILE A 68 -6.87 -7.90 17.18
C ILE A 68 -8.09 -8.78 17.49
N THR A 69 -8.98 -8.90 16.52
CA THR A 69 -9.98 -9.96 16.46
C THR A 69 -9.52 -11.04 15.48
N TRP A 70 -9.32 -12.25 15.98
CA TRP A 70 -8.92 -13.40 15.19
C TRP A 70 -10.07 -14.41 15.11
N LEU A 71 -10.64 -14.55 13.91
CA LEU A 71 -11.66 -15.53 13.58
C LEU A 71 -10.96 -16.81 13.12
N VAL A 72 -10.75 -17.74 14.06
CA VAL A 72 -9.87 -18.90 13.87
C VAL A 72 -10.42 -19.84 12.79
N LYS A 73 -11.74 -20.07 12.78
CA LYS A 73 -12.41 -20.91 11.78
C LYS A 73 -12.31 -20.32 10.37
N GLU A 74 -12.39 -18.99 10.26
CA GLU A 74 -12.36 -18.26 8.99
C GLU A 74 -10.93 -17.97 8.51
N GLN A 75 -9.90 -18.31 9.30
CA GLN A 75 -8.51 -17.93 9.03
C GLN A 75 -8.37 -16.42 8.77
N LYS A 76 -9.11 -15.61 9.52
CA LYS A 76 -9.23 -14.17 9.29
C LYS A 76 -8.78 -13.38 10.51
N VAL A 77 -7.97 -12.37 10.28
CA VAL A 77 -7.43 -11.47 11.31
C VAL A 77 -7.86 -10.05 10.99
N ILE A 78 -8.40 -9.36 11.99
CA ILE A 78 -8.96 -8.02 11.88
C ILE A 78 -8.28 -7.16 12.95
N GLY A 79 -7.77 -6.00 12.56
CA GLY A 79 -7.34 -4.96 13.49
C GLY A 79 -8.15 -3.70 13.26
N ASP A 80 -8.73 -3.14 14.31
CA ASP A 80 -9.56 -1.94 14.30
C ASP A 80 -8.87 -0.73 14.99
N ARG A 81 -7.55 -0.85 15.20
CA ARG A 81 -6.68 0.17 15.79
C ARG A 81 -5.46 0.38 14.92
N SER A 82 -4.82 1.54 15.12
CA SER A 82 -3.59 1.92 14.41
C SER A 82 -2.59 0.77 14.43
N THR A 83 -2.20 0.32 13.24
CA THR A 83 -1.39 -0.88 13.06
C THR A 83 -0.16 -0.57 12.23
N GLN A 84 0.99 -1.05 12.69
CA GLN A 84 2.23 -1.12 11.93
C GLN A 84 2.45 -2.54 11.44
N ILE A 85 2.75 -2.71 10.16
CA ILE A 85 3.03 -4.01 9.53
C ILE A 85 4.40 -3.91 8.85
N GLN A 86 5.26 -4.88 9.08
CA GLN A 86 6.56 -5.01 8.41
C GLN A 86 6.59 -6.33 7.66
N ARG A 87 6.93 -6.28 6.38
CA ARG A 87 7.15 -7.49 5.57
C ARG A 87 8.63 -7.80 5.49
N TYR A 88 8.95 -9.07 5.66
CA TYR A 88 10.31 -9.58 5.56
C TYR A 88 10.44 -10.49 4.35
N ARG A 89 11.60 -10.41 3.70
CA ARG A 89 12.13 -11.47 2.84
C ARG A 89 13.45 -11.88 3.46
N GLU A 90 13.57 -13.16 3.82
CA GLU A 90 14.65 -13.64 4.68
C GLU A 90 14.69 -12.80 5.97
N ASN A 91 15.77 -12.06 6.22
CA ASN A 91 15.92 -11.21 7.41
C ASN A 91 15.89 -9.71 7.09
N THR A 92 15.50 -9.33 5.87
CA THR A 92 15.46 -7.93 5.42
C THR A 92 14.04 -7.44 5.29
N ILE A 93 13.77 -6.23 5.78
CA ILE A 93 12.47 -5.58 5.62
C ILE A 93 12.34 -5.10 4.16
N THR A 94 11.32 -5.60 3.47
CA THR A 94 11.01 -5.21 2.09
C THR A 94 9.93 -4.14 2.00
N ALA A 95 9.03 -4.09 2.99
CA ALA A 95 8.02 -3.07 3.09
C ALA A 95 7.62 -2.78 4.53
N LYS A 96 7.22 -1.54 4.80
CA LYS A 96 6.59 -1.10 6.05
C LYS A 96 5.25 -0.45 5.73
N VAL A 97 4.24 -0.74 6.53
CA VAL A 97 2.89 -0.19 6.38
C VAL A 97 2.42 0.37 7.70
N SER A 98 1.84 1.56 7.67
CA SER A 98 1.03 2.12 8.73
C SER A 98 -0.41 2.26 8.26
N THR A 99 -1.39 1.86 9.07
CA THR A 99 -2.81 1.95 8.72
C THR A 99 -3.68 2.13 9.97
N ASN A 100 -4.92 2.61 9.83
CA ASN A 100 -5.86 2.70 10.96
C ASN A 100 -6.54 1.36 11.24
N THR A 101 -6.88 0.61 10.21
CA THR A 101 -7.51 -0.70 10.35
C THR A 101 -7.01 -1.63 9.25
N PHE A 102 -7.03 -2.92 9.53
CA PHE A 102 -6.72 -3.92 8.52
C PHE A 102 -7.63 -5.14 8.65
N THR A 103 -7.75 -5.86 7.54
CA THR A 103 -8.34 -7.20 7.52
C THR A 103 -7.52 -8.07 6.59
N THR A 104 -7.20 -9.29 7.01
CA THR A 104 -6.51 -10.26 6.18
C THR A 104 -7.11 -11.64 6.34
N GLU A 105 -7.32 -12.31 5.21
CA GLU A 105 -7.58 -13.74 5.16
C GLU A 105 -6.22 -14.42 4.94
N LEU A 106 -5.75 -15.18 5.94
CA LEU A 106 -4.38 -15.72 5.98
C LEU A 106 -4.07 -16.60 4.76
N ASP A 107 -5.07 -17.29 4.21
CA ASP A 107 -4.92 -18.15 3.02
C ASP A 107 -4.90 -17.38 1.71
N ARG A 108 -5.56 -16.21 1.64
CA ARG A 108 -5.59 -15.38 0.43
C ARG A 108 -4.34 -14.53 0.28
N LYS A 109 -3.61 -14.28 1.38
CA LYS A 109 -2.41 -13.43 1.42
C LYS A 109 -2.65 -12.03 0.84
N ILE A 110 -3.87 -11.51 1.05
CA ILE A 110 -4.28 -10.15 0.69
C ILE A 110 -4.63 -9.44 1.99
N ILE A 111 -3.97 -8.33 2.25
CA ILE A 111 -4.28 -7.44 3.39
C ILE A 111 -5.05 -6.26 2.85
N LYS A 112 -6.29 -6.10 3.33
CA LYS A 112 -7.09 -4.90 3.12
C LYS A 112 -6.72 -3.89 4.19
N LEU A 113 -6.24 -2.73 3.76
CA LEU A 113 -5.79 -1.63 4.60
C LEU A 113 -6.76 -0.47 4.44
N GLN A 114 -7.17 0.17 5.53
CA GLN A 114 -8.17 1.25 5.49
C GLN A 114 -7.85 2.39 6.47
N GLY A 115 -8.37 3.57 6.16
CA GLY A 115 -8.07 4.83 6.86
C GLY A 115 -6.79 5.45 6.34
N LYS A 116 -6.03 6.17 7.15
CA LYS A 116 -4.75 6.74 6.74
C LYS A 116 -3.73 5.62 6.51
N VAL A 117 -3.50 5.26 5.25
CA VAL A 117 -2.54 4.23 4.86
C VAL A 117 -1.27 4.87 4.32
N ARG A 118 -0.13 4.42 4.84
CA ARG A 118 1.20 4.70 4.30
C ARG A 118 1.92 3.38 4.09
N LEU A 119 2.42 3.15 2.89
CA LEU A 119 3.27 2.02 2.56
C LEU A 119 4.62 2.52 2.07
N ASP A 120 5.69 2.15 2.75
CA ASP A 120 7.08 2.41 2.36
C ASP A 120 7.67 1.10 1.83
N SER A 121 8.06 1.07 0.56
CA SER A 121 8.77 -0.05 -0.09
C SER A 121 10.27 0.26 -0.12
N THR A 122 11.11 -0.75 0.13
CA THR A 122 12.58 -0.59 0.06
C THR A 122 13.15 -0.91 -1.32
N ASN A 123 12.43 -1.70 -2.12
CA ASN A 123 12.80 -1.99 -3.50
C ASN A 123 11.56 -2.21 -4.37
N PRO A 124 11.21 -1.26 -5.26
CA PRO A 124 11.86 0.03 -5.45
C PRO A 124 11.67 0.94 -4.23
N LEU A 125 12.58 1.90 -4.03
CA LEU A 125 12.49 2.87 -2.93
C LEU A 125 11.41 3.91 -3.22
N ILE A 126 10.20 3.64 -2.73
CA ILE A 126 9.01 4.49 -2.92
C ILE A 126 8.14 4.52 -1.66
N ARG A 127 7.36 5.58 -1.51
CA ARG A 127 6.26 5.68 -0.55
C ARG A 127 4.93 5.83 -1.28
N VAL A 128 3.91 5.13 -0.82
CA VAL A 128 2.53 5.24 -1.29
C VAL A 128 1.67 5.66 -0.11
N ASP A 129 1.03 6.82 -0.21
CA ASP A 129 0.07 7.33 0.77
C ASP A 129 -1.35 7.31 0.17
N GLY A 130 -2.37 6.99 0.97
CA GLY A 130 -3.76 6.91 0.52
C GLY A 130 -4.74 6.50 1.62
N GLU A 131 -5.99 6.23 1.24
CA GLU A 131 -7.06 5.91 2.20
C GLU A 131 -7.41 4.41 2.29
N SER A 132 -7.16 3.66 1.22
CA SER A 132 -7.49 2.24 1.18
C SER A 132 -6.67 1.52 0.13
N PHE A 133 -6.02 0.44 0.55
CA PHE A 133 -5.21 -0.41 -0.31
C PHE A 133 -5.57 -1.88 -0.11
N ASP A 134 -5.64 -2.62 -1.22
CA ASP A 134 -5.56 -4.07 -1.22
C ASP A 134 -4.11 -4.46 -1.54
N TRP A 135 -3.40 -4.95 -0.53
CA TRP A 135 -2.00 -5.38 -0.65
C TRP A 135 -1.94 -6.89 -0.84
N ASN A 136 -1.71 -7.32 -2.09
CA ASN A 136 -1.55 -8.72 -2.44
C ASN A 136 -0.07 -9.12 -2.31
N LEU A 137 0.21 -9.99 -1.34
CA LEU A 137 1.59 -10.31 -0.97
C LEU A 137 2.25 -11.32 -1.91
N ASP A 138 1.47 -12.23 -2.52
CA ASP A 138 1.97 -13.21 -3.50
C ASP A 138 2.30 -12.55 -4.84
N ARG A 139 1.39 -11.70 -5.31
CA ARG A 139 1.57 -10.93 -6.54
C ARG A 139 2.50 -9.74 -6.34
N GLU A 140 2.77 -9.34 -5.10
CA GLU A 140 3.49 -8.12 -4.72
C GLU A 140 2.88 -6.88 -5.39
N THR A 141 1.55 -6.83 -5.38
CA THR A 141 0.79 -5.74 -5.99
C THR A 141 0.02 -4.97 -4.93
N ILE A 142 -0.13 -3.68 -5.17
CA ILE A 142 -0.97 -2.78 -4.38
C ILE A 142 -2.04 -2.24 -5.31
N VAL A 143 -3.29 -2.36 -4.89
CA VAL A 143 -4.43 -1.78 -5.62
C VAL A 143 -5.05 -0.70 -4.74
N ALA A 144 -5.18 0.50 -5.30
CA ALA A 144 -5.85 1.63 -4.70
C ALA A 144 -7.06 2.02 -5.55
N GLU A 145 -8.26 1.80 -5.03
CA GLU A 145 -9.51 2.24 -5.69
C GLU A 145 -9.89 3.69 -5.33
N ARG A 146 -9.14 4.28 -4.39
CA ARG A 146 -9.28 5.66 -3.91
C ARG A 146 -8.04 6.47 -4.25
N PRO A 147 -8.13 7.81 -4.15
CA PRO A 147 -6.99 8.67 -4.42
C PRO A 147 -5.74 8.26 -3.67
N LEU A 148 -4.62 8.29 -4.37
CA LEU A 148 -3.30 7.93 -3.85
C LEU A 148 -2.23 8.94 -4.29
N THR A 149 -1.19 9.01 -3.49
CA THR A 149 0.04 9.73 -3.80
C THR A 149 1.22 8.75 -3.76
N ILE A 150 2.05 8.74 -4.80
CA ILE A 150 3.30 7.98 -4.84
C ILE A 150 4.47 8.95 -4.84
N LEU A 151 5.39 8.76 -3.90
CA LEU A 151 6.64 9.52 -3.78
C LEU A 151 7.81 8.62 -4.15
N HIS A 152 8.69 9.13 -5.00
CA HIS A 152 9.97 8.50 -5.33
C HIS A 152 11.11 9.47 -4.99
N PRO A 153 11.62 9.42 -3.75
CA PRO A 153 12.60 10.36 -3.25
C PRO A 153 13.90 10.44 -4.07
N PRO A 154 14.50 9.33 -4.56
CA PRO A 154 15.75 9.38 -5.34
C PRO A 154 15.71 10.36 -6.53
N GLU A 155 14.55 10.47 -7.20
CA GLU A 155 14.37 11.35 -8.36
C GLU A 155 13.53 12.59 -8.07
N ALA A 156 13.17 12.83 -6.81
CA ALA A 156 12.28 13.91 -6.40
C ALA A 156 10.98 13.95 -7.24
N LEU A 157 10.41 12.76 -7.48
CA LEU A 157 9.17 12.59 -8.24
C LEU A 157 7.99 12.37 -7.28
N THR A 158 6.88 13.02 -7.60
CA THR A 158 5.59 12.83 -6.93
C THR A 158 4.52 12.55 -7.97
N PHE A 159 3.74 11.51 -7.75
CA PHE A 159 2.59 11.16 -8.56
C PHE A 159 1.31 11.23 -7.73
N ASN A 160 0.23 11.70 -8.34
CA ASN A 160 -1.11 11.72 -7.76
C ASN A 160 -2.11 11.17 -8.77
N ALA A 161 -3.11 10.41 -8.31
CA ALA A 161 -4.21 9.92 -9.13
C ALA A 161 -5.43 9.57 -8.28
N ASN A 162 -6.59 9.42 -8.92
CA ASN A 162 -7.81 9.00 -8.23
C ASN A 162 -7.83 7.49 -7.91
N SER A 163 -7.04 6.70 -8.63
CA SER A 163 -6.88 5.27 -8.42
C SER A 163 -5.58 4.78 -9.05
N GLY A 164 -5.11 3.61 -8.67
CA GLY A 164 -3.94 3.02 -9.30
C GLY A 164 -3.62 1.60 -8.87
N THR A 165 -2.82 0.94 -9.69
CA THR A 165 -2.23 -0.37 -9.39
C THR A 165 -0.72 -0.24 -9.45
N LEU A 166 -0.04 -0.82 -8.48
CA LEU A 166 1.41 -0.83 -8.41
C LEU A 166 1.89 -2.28 -8.31
N ASP A 167 2.67 -2.71 -9.30
CA ASP A 167 3.40 -3.97 -9.27
C ASP A 167 4.81 -3.70 -8.77
N LEU A 168 5.20 -4.35 -7.67
CA LEU A 168 6.52 -4.21 -7.04
C LEU A 168 7.50 -5.30 -7.49
N LYS A 169 7.11 -6.24 -8.36
CA LYS A 169 8.01 -7.28 -8.89
C LYS A 169 8.88 -6.73 -10.01
N GLY A 170 10.08 -7.30 -10.14
CA GLY A 170 10.94 -7.20 -11.33
C GLY A 170 11.14 -5.77 -11.82
N SER A 171 10.44 -5.41 -12.90
CA SER A 171 10.53 -4.10 -13.57
C SER A 171 9.81 -2.95 -12.85
N SER A 172 8.97 -3.26 -11.86
CA SER A 172 8.15 -2.34 -11.05
C SER A 172 7.36 -1.31 -11.86
N VAL A 173 6.05 -1.50 -11.96
CA VAL A 173 5.20 -0.66 -12.82
C VAL A 173 4.05 -0.09 -12.01
N ALA A 174 3.85 1.23 -12.09
CA ALA A 174 2.66 1.90 -11.58
C ALA A 174 1.73 2.26 -12.74
N VAL A 175 0.46 1.86 -12.64
CA VAL A 175 -0.61 2.30 -13.54
C VAL A 175 -1.55 3.18 -12.74
N LEU A 176 -1.62 4.45 -13.10
CA LEU A 176 -2.36 5.50 -12.40
C LEU A 176 -3.49 5.99 -13.29
N ALA A 177 -4.69 6.15 -12.73
CA ALA A 177 -5.88 6.51 -13.49
C ALA A 177 -6.75 7.55 -12.77
N GLY A 178 -7.43 8.36 -13.58
CA GLY A 178 -8.30 9.45 -13.11
C GLY A 178 -7.49 10.67 -12.71
N ASN A 179 -7.28 11.58 -13.67
CA ASN A 179 -6.50 12.81 -13.50
C ASN A 179 -5.07 12.58 -12.98
N ALA A 180 -4.43 11.52 -13.48
CA ALA A 180 -3.09 11.14 -13.11
C ALA A 180 -2.08 12.25 -13.43
N THR A 181 -1.30 12.65 -12.43
CA THR A 181 -0.33 13.74 -12.51
C THR A 181 1.01 13.29 -11.96
N GLY A 182 2.09 13.46 -12.73
CA GLY A 182 3.47 13.30 -12.29
C GLY A 182 4.17 14.67 -12.23
N VAL A 183 4.93 14.92 -11.17
CA VAL A 183 5.69 16.15 -10.96
C VAL A 183 7.13 15.80 -10.62
N SER A 184 8.08 16.43 -11.31
CA SER A 184 9.50 16.47 -10.94
C SER A 184 9.82 17.84 -10.37
N THR A 185 10.15 17.90 -9.08
CA THR A 185 10.57 19.16 -8.46
C THR A 185 11.97 19.56 -8.89
N ARG A 186 12.87 18.58 -9.13
CA ARG A 186 14.24 18.81 -9.63
C ARG A 186 14.25 19.55 -10.97
N ASN A 187 13.31 19.23 -11.85
CA ASN A 187 13.23 19.82 -13.19
C ASN A 187 12.09 20.80 -13.40
N GLN A 188 11.30 21.06 -12.36
CA GLN A 188 10.12 21.92 -12.45
C GLN A 188 9.22 21.53 -13.63
N ALA A 189 9.06 20.20 -13.80
CA ALA A 189 8.33 19.60 -14.92
C ALA A 189 7.11 18.84 -14.39
N LYS A 190 6.01 18.92 -15.13
CA LYS A 190 4.73 18.32 -14.78
C LYS A 190 4.13 17.63 -16.00
N LEU A 191 3.64 16.42 -15.81
CA LEU A 191 2.86 15.67 -16.80
C LEU A 191 1.50 15.34 -16.19
N ARG A 192 0.42 15.70 -16.88
CA ARG A 192 -0.95 15.32 -16.54
C ARG A 192 -1.54 14.49 -17.68
N ALA A 193 -2.29 13.45 -17.35
CA ALA A 193 -3.04 12.64 -18.30
C ALA A 193 -4.25 11.99 -17.62
N ASP A 194 -5.17 11.41 -18.38
CA ASP A 194 -6.26 10.59 -17.82
C ASP A 194 -5.72 9.30 -17.21
N ARG A 195 -4.70 8.72 -17.86
CA ARG A 195 -3.94 7.55 -17.40
C ARG A 195 -2.45 7.77 -17.57
N LEU A 196 -1.67 7.44 -16.53
CA LEU A 196 -0.20 7.38 -16.55
C LEU A 196 0.26 5.95 -16.29
N ILE A 197 1.21 5.47 -17.08
CA ILE A 197 1.99 4.26 -16.80
C ILE A 197 3.41 4.69 -16.51
N TRP A 198 3.93 4.32 -15.36
CA TRP A 198 5.28 4.60 -14.91
C TRP A 198 6.05 3.29 -14.74
N GLU A 199 7.07 3.10 -15.56
CA GLU A 199 8.06 2.05 -15.41
C GLU A 199 9.14 2.57 -14.46
N ILE A 200 9.13 2.12 -13.20
CA ILE A 200 9.89 2.74 -12.11
C ILE A 200 11.39 2.57 -12.34
N ALA A 201 11.84 1.37 -12.72
CA ALA A 201 13.27 1.12 -12.92
C ALA A 201 13.89 1.97 -14.05
N SER A 202 13.17 2.15 -15.16
CA SER A 202 13.63 2.94 -16.30
C SER A 202 13.25 4.42 -16.20
N GLN A 203 12.42 4.77 -15.21
CA GLN A 203 11.76 6.06 -15.03
C GLN A 203 10.91 6.52 -16.22
N ARG A 204 10.58 5.58 -17.12
CA ARG A 204 9.83 5.87 -18.32
C ARG A 204 8.35 6.07 -17.99
N LEU A 205 7.79 7.14 -18.51
CA LEU A 205 6.40 7.53 -18.37
C LEU A 205 5.70 7.47 -19.71
N THR A 206 4.49 6.93 -19.68
CA THR A 206 3.54 6.95 -20.79
C THR A 206 2.22 7.51 -20.29
N GLY A 207 1.85 8.69 -20.76
CA GLY A 207 0.54 9.30 -20.53
C GLY A 207 -0.38 9.12 -21.73
N THR A 208 -1.65 8.86 -21.47
CA THR A 208 -2.70 8.75 -22.49
C THR A 208 -3.97 9.43 -22.04
N GLY A 209 -4.64 10.12 -22.96
CA GLY A 209 -5.86 10.88 -22.72
C GLY A 209 -5.55 12.24 -22.10
N ASN A 210 -6.05 13.32 -22.73
CA ASN A 210 -5.93 14.70 -22.27
C ASN A 210 -4.52 15.07 -21.74
N VAL A 211 -3.49 14.70 -22.49
CA VAL A 211 -2.09 14.84 -22.07
C VAL A 211 -1.70 16.32 -22.05
N VAL A 212 -1.15 16.76 -20.94
CA VAL A 212 -0.56 18.10 -20.77
C VAL A 212 0.80 17.96 -20.13
N TYR A 213 1.84 18.33 -20.85
CA TYR A 213 3.19 18.51 -20.31
C TYR A 213 3.47 19.99 -20.11
N GLN A 214 4.09 20.34 -18.99
CA GLN A 214 4.54 21.69 -18.70
C GLN A 214 5.92 21.65 -18.05
N GLN A 215 6.76 22.60 -18.42
CA GLN A 215 8.08 22.82 -17.84
C GLN A 215 8.29 24.32 -17.63
N VAL A 216 9.01 24.68 -16.55
CA VAL A 216 9.27 26.08 -16.20
C VAL A 216 10.51 26.64 -16.91
N ASP A 217 11.53 25.82 -17.15
CA ASP A 217 12.79 26.27 -17.77
C ASP A 217 13.33 25.28 -18.83
N PRO A 218 13.24 25.61 -20.15
CA PRO A 218 12.48 26.73 -20.70
C PRO A 218 10.98 26.61 -20.42
N ALA A 219 10.30 27.76 -20.37
CA ALA A 219 8.88 27.84 -20.07
C ALA A 219 8.05 27.39 -21.29
N ILE A 220 7.62 26.13 -21.27
CA ILE A 220 6.92 25.49 -22.39
C ILE A 220 5.79 24.59 -21.91
N LYS A 221 4.75 24.50 -22.73
CA LYS A 221 3.61 23.61 -22.53
C LYS A 221 3.24 22.90 -23.82
N PHE A 222 3.02 21.59 -23.72
CA PHE A 222 2.52 20.76 -24.81
C PHE A 222 1.19 20.14 -24.42
N THR A 223 0.23 20.08 -25.34
CA THR A 223 -1.01 19.33 -25.18
C THR A 223 -1.20 18.34 -26.32
N GLY A 224 -1.76 17.17 -26.04
CA GLY A 224 -1.98 16.11 -27.02
C GLY A 224 -2.77 14.93 -26.44
N THR A 225 -2.78 13.80 -27.15
CA THR A 225 -3.50 12.59 -26.73
C THR A 225 -2.60 11.55 -26.09
N ARG A 226 -1.29 11.60 -26.37
CA ARG A 226 -0.28 10.70 -25.81
C ARG A 226 1.01 11.44 -25.52
N GLY A 227 1.67 11.10 -24.41
CA GLY A 227 2.98 11.62 -24.01
C GLY A 227 3.89 10.48 -23.57
N VAL A 228 5.14 10.48 -24.00
CA VAL A 228 6.11 9.42 -23.68
C VAL A 228 7.48 10.02 -23.38
N GLY A 229 8.09 9.61 -22.27
CA GLY A 229 9.47 9.97 -21.98
C GLY A 229 9.80 9.92 -20.49
N LYS A 230 10.64 10.84 -20.01
CA LYS A 230 11.19 10.87 -18.65
C LYS A 230 11.14 12.29 -18.10
N LEU A 231 10.48 12.47 -16.95
CA LEU A 231 10.36 13.80 -16.32
C LEU A 231 11.72 14.31 -15.81
N GLN A 232 12.58 13.40 -15.34
CA GLN A 232 13.91 13.72 -14.82
C GLN A 232 14.92 14.07 -15.93
N ASP A 233 14.62 13.74 -17.19
CA ASP A 233 15.49 14.06 -18.34
C ASP A 233 14.97 15.29 -19.12
N ARG A 234 13.84 15.89 -18.69
CA ARG A 234 13.12 16.95 -19.44
C ARG A 234 12.81 16.54 -20.89
N SER A 235 12.65 15.25 -21.12
CA SER A 235 12.50 14.65 -22.45
C SER A 235 11.16 13.96 -22.52
N ILE A 236 10.17 14.63 -23.13
CA ILE A 236 8.83 14.10 -23.36
C ILE A 236 8.45 14.34 -24.82
N VAL A 237 8.10 13.26 -25.51
CA VAL A 237 7.50 13.30 -26.85
C VAL A 237 5.98 13.29 -26.69
N VAL A 238 5.32 14.34 -27.15
CA VAL A 238 3.84 14.43 -27.18
C VAL A 238 3.36 14.19 -28.60
N SER A 239 2.33 13.36 -28.76
CA SER A 239 1.72 13.03 -30.04
C SER A 239 0.20 13.20 -30.01
N GLY A 240 -0.37 13.48 -31.19
CA GLY A 240 -1.81 13.47 -31.45
C GLY A 240 -2.29 12.14 -32.05
N ASP A 241 -3.58 12.05 -32.35
CA ASP A 241 -4.24 10.87 -32.94
C ASP A 241 -4.88 11.14 -34.31
N GLY A 242 -4.49 12.23 -34.97
CA GLY A 242 -5.05 12.68 -36.25
C GLY A 242 -6.33 13.52 -36.12
N LYS A 243 -7.12 13.32 -35.06
CA LYS A 243 -8.27 14.20 -34.72
C LYS A 243 -7.83 15.37 -33.86
N GLN A 244 -6.94 15.12 -32.91
CA GLN A 244 -6.31 16.14 -32.09
C GLN A 244 -4.84 16.28 -32.49
N ARG A 245 -4.46 17.48 -32.91
CA ARG A 245 -3.05 17.84 -33.17
C ARG A 245 -2.37 18.26 -31.86
N VAL A 246 -1.04 18.12 -31.82
CA VAL A 246 -0.25 18.64 -30.70
C VAL A 246 -0.29 20.17 -30.74
N GLN A 247 -0.56 20.80 -29.60
CA GLN A 247 -0.46 22.24 -29.44
C GLN A 247 0.72 22.56 -28.52
N THR A 248 1.54 23.51 -28.97
CA THR A 248 2.71 24.00 -28.25
C THR A 248 2.48 25.46 -27.88
N GLU A 249 2.69 25.78 -26.61
CA GLU A 249 2.65 27.14 -26.08
C GLU A 249 4.01 27.47 -25.45
N PHE A 250 4.65 28.53 -25.93
CA PHE A 250 5.78 29.17 -25.26
C PHE A 250 5.23 30.19 -24.28
N ILE A 251 5.65 30.14 -23.03
CA ILE A 251 5.19 31.08 -21.99
C ILE A 251 6.26 32.18 -21.90
N PRO A 252 5.97 33.43 -22.32
CA PRO A 252 6.93 34.53 -22.18
C PRO A 252 7.28 34.77 -20.70
N GLN A 253 8.55 35.06 -20.41
CA GLN A 253 9.01 35.52 -19.09
C GLN A 253 8.88 37.04 -18.96
#